data_AF-A0A7S4AQL6-F1
#
_entry.id   AF-A0A7S4AQL6-F1
#
_cell.length_a   1.000
_cell.length_b   1.000
_cell.length_c   1.000
_cell.angle_alpha   90.00
_cell.angle_beta   90.00
_cell.angle_gamma   90.00
#
_symmetry.space_group_name_H-M   'P 1'
#
loop_
_entity.id
_entity.type
_entity.pdbx_description
1 polymer ?
#
loop_
_entity_poly.entity_id
_entity_poly.type
_entity_poly.pdbx_seq_one_letter_code
_entity_poly.pdbx_strand_id
1 'polypeptide(L)'
;MVVELHHKNKSMTSSPSVLGGEEELSTESKQQHHHQQRHQQQRIQGCTCREPTSVNFLDGNDTDEHETNRNIFLENLRTHGWSSVVVSNAPNPSPSQEEILAIFRRRKQRGDSSNSNSSCQDVVYIPSESGSSEGTVEPKESLEVQLSKCSFSKGNEQQQLHDKDEMTVKTFCWTLSWIAHKICSIMLDMPPNLLLPDDPNESLDLLRVFHYYPVATNMTTSSSSCSTFGSSEHTDWGSLTVVWQDTVGGLQTYCRACKKWINVRADAEATTTESTKGKKHRQSHRWKCIVHVGDMASLVLDKCSNGDAKKKVIDSSTMDNDTAFQWPSPKHRVVSPARKERVSLVYFGYPPRRLSLHRIQTILNNGWKYSSTRGRRLPLEEYYLLRNQSAATNANVDDGRSDRVEDDAESSHLYRTIWDLPIQDIVRLKWKQVNREQTTQ
;
A
#
# COMPACT_ATOMS: atom_id res chain seq x y z
N MET A 1 -23.24 -48.19 -29.35
CA MET A 1 -24.52 -47.64 -29.85
C MET A 1 -24.57 -46.19 -29.45
N VAL A 2 -24.26 -45.30 -30.40
CA VAL A 2 -24.27 -43.85 -30.25
C VAL A 2 -25.64 -43.39 -30.76
N VAL A 3 -26.40 -42.69 -29.91
CA VAL A 3 -27.69 -42.10 -30.28
C VAL A 3 -27.46 -40.61 -30.51
N GLU A 4 -27.38 -40.22 -31.78
CA GLU A 4 -27.41 -38.82 -32.22
C GLU A 4 -28.84 -38.28 -32.14
N LEU A 5 -29.05 -37.26 -31.31
CA LEU A 5 -30.28 -36.45 -31.32
C LEU A 5 -30.03 -35.18 -32.13
N HIS A 6 -30.50 -35.19 -33.37
CA HIS A 6 -30.62 -34.00 -34.22
C HIS A 6 -31.81 -33.14 -33.77
N HIS A 7 -31.55 -31.94 -33.25
CA HIS A 7 -32.55 -30.89 -33.10
C HIS A 7 -32.42 -29.86 -34.22
N LYS A 8 -33.40 -29.85 -35.13
CA LYS A 8 -33.62 -28.81 -36.13
C LYS A 8 -34.28 -27.61 -35.48
N ASN A 9 -33.54 -26.50 -35.31
CA ASN A 9 -34.14 -25.21 -34.98
C ASN A 9 -34.59 -24.50 -36.25
N LYS A 10 -35.90 -24.24 -36.33
CA LYS A 10 -36.57 -23.44 -37.35
C LYS A 10 -36.28 -21.95 -37.07
N SER A 11 -35.64 -21.29 -38.03
CA SER A 11 -35.47 -19.84 -38.08
C SER A 11 -36.84 -19.17 -38.26
N MET A 12 -37.27 -18.36 -37.29
CA MET A 12 -38.33 -17.37 -37.45
C MET A 12 -37.69 -15.98 -37.46
N THR A 13 -37.56 -15.42 -38.65
CA THR A 13 -37.20 -14.02 -38.88
C THR A 13 -38.45 -13.16 -38.75
N SER A 14 -38.64 -12.51 -37.59
CA SER A 14 -39.58 -11.40 -37.44
C SER A 14 -38.80 -10.10 -37.30
N SER A 15 -38.75 -9.34 -38.39
CA SER A 15 -38.17 -7.99 -38.44
C SER A 15 -39.02 -7.02 -37.63
N PRO A 16 -38.46 -6.28 -36.65
CA PRO A 16 -39.15 -5.14 -36.08
C PRO A 16 -39.04 -3.96 -37.06
N SER A 17 -40.18 -3.42 -37.46
CA SER A 17 -40.29 -2.17 -38.20
C SER A 17 -39.84 -1.02 -37.30
N VAL A 18 -38.60 -0.56 -37.51
CA VAL A 18 -38.04 0.66 -36.93
C VAL A 18 -38.67 1.84 -37.67
N LEU A 19 -39.67 2.48 -37.05
CA LEU A 19 -40.11 3.81 -37.45
C LEU A 19 -39.03 4.80 -36.97
N GLY A 20 -38.20 5.23 -37.91
CA GLY A 20 -37.19 6.26 -37.71
C GLY A 20 -37.85 7.62 -37.50
N GLY A 21 -37.81 8.09 -36.26
CA GLY A 21 -37.84 9.50 -35.93
C GLY A 21 -36.43 9.91 -35.52
N GLU A 22 -35.63 10.38 -36.47
CA GLU A 22 -34.36 11.05 -36.15
C GLU A 22 -34.72 12.43 -35.57
N GLU A 23 -34.93 12.51 -34.26
CA GLU A 23 -34.84 13.78 -33.56
C GLU A 23 -33.37 14.22 -33.60
N GLU A 24 -33.06 15.10 -34.56
CA GLU A 24 -31.82 15.88 -34.57
C GLU A 24 -31.74 16.70 -33.27
N LEU A 25 -31.19 16.08 -32.22
CA LEU A 25 -30.68 16.78 -31.06
C LEU A 25 -29.71 17.85 -31.55
N SER A 26 -30.13 19.11 -31.41
CA SER A 26 -29.40 20.27 -31.91
C SER A 26 -27.93 20.20 -31.47
N THR A 27 -27.05 20.66 -32.35
CA THR A 27 -25.60 20.74 -32.10
C THR A 27 -25.26 21.46 -30.79
N GLU A 28 -26.12 22.37 -30.33
CA GLU A 28 -26.03 23.05 -29.03
C GLU A 28 -26.26 22.11 -27.83
N SER A 29 -27.21 21.17 -27.91
CA SER A 29 -27.47 20.21 -26.83
C SER A 29 -26.30 19.25 -26.62
N LYS A 30 -25.65 18.81 -27.72
CA LYS A 30 -24.44 17.99 -27.67
C LYS A 30 -23.24 18.76 -27.10
N GLN A 31 -23.09 20.05 -27.43
CA GLN A 31 -22.04 20.89 -26.87
C GLN A 31 -22.26 21.19 -25.38
N GLN A 32 -23.50 21.48 -24.96
CA GLN A 32 -23.84 21.65 -23.55
C GLN A 32 -23.59 20.37 -22.74
N HIS A 33 -23.96 19.20 -23.27
CA HIS A 33 -23.72 17.94 -22.55
C HIS A 33 -22.23 17.61 -22.42
N HIS A 34 -21.43 17.88 -23.46
CA HIS A 34 -19.97 17.74 -23.39
C HIS A 34 -19.32 18.75 -22.43
N HIS A 35 -19.82 19.99 -22.39
CA HIS A 35 -19.31 21.00 -21.47
C HIS A 35 -19.68 20.69 -20.02
N GLN A 36 -20.89 20.17 -19.78
CA GLN A 36 -21.35 19.73 -18.46
C GLN A 36 -20.59 18.49 -17.98
N GLN A 37 -20.31 17.51 -18.85
CA GLN A 37 -19.45 16.36 -18.52
C GLN A 37 -17.99 16.78 -18.22
N ARG A 38 -17.42 17.72 -18.99
CA ARG A 38 -16.07 18.27 -18.70
C ARG A 38 -16.05 19.02 -17.38
N HIS A 39 -17.08 19.81 -17.08
CA HIS A 39 -17.19 20.50 -15.79
C HIS A 39 -17.42 19.53 -14.63
N GLN A 40 -18.15 18.43 -14.83
CA GLN A 40 -18.33 17.40 -13.80
C GLN A 40 -17.04 16.60 -13.55
N GLN A 41 -16.24 16.36 -14.60
CA GLN A 41 -14.92 15.72 -14.47
C GLN A 41 -13.84 16.64 -13.88
N GLN A 42 -13.91 17.96 -14.11
CA GLN A 42 -12.96 18.93 -13.56
C GLN A 42 -13.29 19.37 -12.13
N ARG A 43 -14.50 19.10 -11.62
CA ARG A 43 -14.96 19.59 -10.31
C ARG A 43 -14.75 18.67 -9.12
N ILE A 44 -14.35 17.42 -9.30
CA ILE A 44 -14.02 16.59 -8.13
C ILE A 44 -12.56 16.83 -7.74
N GLN A 45 -12.30 18.04 -7.21
CA GLN A 45 -11.05 18.34 -6.54
C GLN A 45 -10.75 17.26 -5.49
N GLY A 46 -9.54 16.70 -5.51
CA GLY A 46 -9.15 15.60 -4.63
C GLY A 46 -9.62 14.19 -5.05
N CYS A 47 -10.19 13.99 -6.25
CA CYS A 47 -10.44 12.62 -6.73
C CYS A 47 -9.14 11.95 -7.19
N THR A 48 -8.79 10.86 -6.53
CA THR A 48 -7.61 10.03 -6.79
C THR A 48 -7.90 8.88 -7.75
N CYS A 49 -8.97 8.97 -8.56
CA CYS A 49 -9.33 7.93 -9.54
C CYS A 49 -8.37 7.82 -10.72
N ARG A 50 -7.53 8.83 -10.95
CA ARG A 50 -6.44 8.75 -11.91
C ARG A 50 -5.21 8.19 -11.22
N GLU A 51 -4.53 7.28 -11.89
CA GLU A 51 -3.25 6.77 -11.42
C GLU A 51 -2.23 7.92 -11.36
N PRO A 52 -1.47 8.08 -10.27
CA PRO A 52 -0.40 9.06 -10.17
C PRO A 52 0.67 8.82 -11.24
N THR A 53 1.28 9.90 -11.73
CA THR A 53 2.37 9.83 -12.70
C THR A 53 3.55 9.05 -12.13
N SER A 54 4.07 8.06 -12.86
CA SER A 54 5.23 7.29 -12.42
C SER A 54 6.48 8.17 -12.39
N VAL A 55 7.29 8.03 -11.34
CA VAL A 55 8.49 8.85 -11.08
C VAL A 55 9.73 8.02 -11.33
N ASN A 56 10.71 8.57 -12.05
CA ASN A 56 12.03 7.94 -12.16
C ASN A 56 12.92 8.44 -11.02
N PHE A 57 13.39 7.52 -10.19
CA PHE A 57 14.39 7.77 -9.15
C PHE A 57 15.78 7.45 -9.71
N LEU A 58 16.56 8.51 -9.96
CA LEU A 58 17.92 8.45 -10.46
C LEU A 58 18.88 8.91 -9.35
N ASP A 59 19.84 8.06 -8.97
CA ASP A 59 20.89 8.38 -7.98
C ASP A 59 22.03 9.21 -8.62
N GLY A 60 21.69 10.17 -9.49
CA GLY A 60 22.63 10.91 -10.35
C GLY A 60 22.66 12.42 -10.08
N ASN A 61 23.71 13.07 -10.58
CA ASN A 61 23.96 14.51 -10.41
C ASN A 61 23.15 15.42 -11.35
N ASP A 62 22.22 14.89 -12.15
CA ASP A 62 21.39 15.72 -13.04
C ASP A 62 20.31 16.44 -12.21
N THR A 63 20.57 17.71 -11.90
CA THR A 63 19.78 18.48 -10.92
C THR A 63 18.36 18.75 -11.36
N ASP A 64 18.14 18.99 -12.66
CA ASP A 64 16.87 19.54 -13.17
C ASP A 64 15.82 18.44 -13.33
N GLU A 65 16.21 17.29 -13.91
CA GLU A 65 15.34 16.11 -14.00
C GLU A 65 15.04 15.56 -12.60
N HIS A 66 16.02 15.60 -11.70
CA HIS A 66 15.87 15.15 -10.33
C HIS A 66 14.85 16.00 -9.56
N GLU A 67 14.92 17.34 -9.65
CA GLU A 67 13.97 18.23 -9.00
C GLU A 67 12.54 18.06 -9.56
N THR A 68 12.41 17.88 -10.87
CA THR A 68 11.12 17.61 -11.52
C THR A 68 10.49 16.31 -11.00
N ASN A 69 11.26 15.21 -11.02
CA ASN A 69 10.81 13.91 -10.50
C ASN A 69 10.44 13.98 -9.02
N ARG A 70 11.24 14.70 -8.22
CA ARG A 70 10.95 14.94 -6.80
C ARG A 70 9.65 15.70 -6.59
N ASN A 71 9.39 16.75 -7.36
CA ASN A 71 8.15 17.52 -7.25
C ASN A 71 6.92 16.68 -7.63
N ILE A 72 7.01 15.88 -8.70
CA ILE A 72 5.95 14.93 -9.07
C ILE A 72 5.72 13.91 -7.96
N PHE A 73 6.79 13.35 -7.39
CA PHE A 73 6.70 12.40 -6.29
C PHE A 73 5.97 12.98 -5.07
N LEU A 74 6.35 14.18 -4.66
CA LEU A 74 5.73 14.86 -3.52
C LEU A 74 4.27 15.20 -3.78
N GLU A 75 3.94 15.63 -4.98
CA GLU A 75 2.55 15.88 -5.38
C GLU A 75 1.73 14.58 -5.36
N ASN A 76 2.27 13.48 -5.88
CA ASN A 76 1.64 12.18 -5.82
C ASN A 76 1.36 11.74 -4.38
N LEU A 77 2.36 11.83 -3.50
CA LEU A 77 2.19 11.47 -2.09
C LEU A 77 1.16 12.37 -1.40
N ARG A 78 1.11 13.66 -1.75
CA ARG A 78 0.16 14.58 -1.14
C ARG A 78 -1.28 14.36 -1.59
N THR A 79 -1.46 14.08 -2.86
CA THR A 79 -2.78 13.95 -3.46
C THR A 79 -3.34 12.53 -3.29
N HIS A 80 -2.51 11.51 -3.52
CA HIS A 80 -2.92 10.12 -3.53
C HIS A 80 -2.54 9.34 -2.27
N GLY A 81 -1.56 9.83 -1.50
CA GLY A 81 -0.93 9.07 -0.42
C GLY A 81 0.11 8.07 -0.92
N TRP A 82 0.28 7.94 -2.24
CA TRP A 82 1.19 6.97 -2.86
C TRP A 82 1.72 7.44 -4.21
N SER A 83 2.85 6.87 -4.64
CA SER A 83 3.47 7.10 -5.94
C SER A 83 4.05 5.81 -6.51
N SER A 84 3.96 5.63 -7.83
CA SER A 84 4.78 4.63 -8.53
C SER A 84 6.18 5.21 -8.74
N VAL A 85 7.21 4.44 -8.38
CA VAL A 85 8.62 4.87 -8.47
C VAL A 85 9.44 3.80 -9.19
N VAL A 86 10.22 4.21 -10.18
CA VAL A 86 11.22 3.39 -10.86
C VAL A 86 12.59 3.74 -10.31
N VAL A 87 13.20 2.84 -9.55
CA VAL A 87 14.50 3.02 -8.91
C VAL A 87 15.58 2.38 -9.77
N SER A 88 16.56 3.18 -10.19
CA SER A 88 17.75 2.68 -10.89
C SER A 88 18.92 2.46 -9.91
N ASN A 89 19.89 1.62 -10.30
CA ASN A 89 21.09 1.32 -9.52
C ASN A 89 20.82 0.71 -8.13
N ALA A 90 19.73 -0.06 -8.00
CA ALA A 90 19.50 -0.82 -6.78
C ALA A 90 20.66 -1.80 -6.51
N PRO A 91 20.98 -2.11 -5.25
CA PRO A 91 22.11 -2.98 -4.93
C PRO A 91 21.97 -4.40 -5.50
N ASN A 92 20.73 -4.90 -5.61
CA ASN A 92 20.41 -6.23 -6.10
C ASN A 92 19.32 -6.16 -7.17
N PRO A 93 19.21 -7.14 -8.09
CA PRO A 93 18.12 -7.21 -9.06
C PRO A 93 16.77 -7.38 -8.37
N SER A 94 15.70 -6.89 -9.01
CA SER A 94 14.33 -7.21 -8.58
C SER A 94 14.07 -8.70 -8.73
N PRO A 95 13.32 -9.32 -7.82
CA PRO A 95 13.02 -10.74 -7.91
C PRO A 95 12.16 -11.06 -9.13
N SER A 96 12.24 -12.31 -9.59
CA SER A 96 11.22 -12.84 -10.50
C SER A 96 10.05 -13.44 -9.71
N GLN A 97 8.87 -13.52 -10.33
CA GLN A 97 7.73 -14.21 -9.74
C GLN A 97 8.07 -15.67 -9.40
N GLU A 98 8.73 -16.38 -10.33
CA GLU A 98 9.10 -17.79 -10.14
C GLU A 98 10.14 -17.97 -9.03
N GLU A 99 11.07 -17.05 -8.85
CA GLU A 99 12.03 -17.08 -7.74
C GLU A 99 11.32 -17.08 -6.39
N ILE A 100 10.34 -16.19 -6.20
CA ILE A 100 9.55 -16.13 -4.96
C ILE A 100 8.72 -17.40 -4.79
N LEU A 101 8.00 -17.85 -5.83
CA LEU A 101 7.19 -19.07 -5.75
C LEU A 101 8.04 -20.30 -5.45
N ALA A 102 9.25 -20.37 -6.01
CA ALA A 102 10.16 -21.48 -5.75
C ALA A 102 10.65 -21.52 -4.29
N ILE A 103 10.81 -20.36 -3.62
CA ILE A 103 11.09 -20.30 -2.18
C ILE A 103 9.93 -20.93 -1.38
N PHE A 104 8.69 -20.54 -1.67
CA PHE A 104 7.51 -21.11 -1.00
C PHE A 104 7.36 -22.62 -1.24
N ARG A 105 7.54 -23.08 -2.48
CA ARG A 105 7.49 -24.51 -2.83
C ARG A 105 8.55 -25.32 -2.09
N ARG A 106 9.80 -24.83 -2.04
CA ARG A 106 10.89 -25.50 -1.31
C ARG A 106 10.63 -25.56 0.19
N ARG A 107 10.10 -24.49 0.80
CA ARG A 107 9.70 -24.51 2.21
C ARG A 107 8.59 -25.52 2.50
N LYS A 108 7.53 -25.54 1.68
CA LYS A 108 6.45 -26.53 1.79
C LYS A 108 6.98 -27.97 1.71
N GLN A 109 7.92 -28.24 0.78
CA GLN A 109 8.52 -29.57 0.63
C GLN A 109 9.36 -30.01 1.83
N ARG A 110 9.99 -29.08 2.55
CA ARG A 110 10.74 -29.39 3.78
C ARG A 110 9.82 -29.80 4.93
N GLY A 111 8.52 -29.52 4.79
CA GLY A 111 7.55 -29.79 5.84
C GLY A 111 7.92 -29.04 7.10
N ASP A 112 8.15 -27.72 6.98
CA ASP A 112 8.30 -26.75 8.09
C ASP A 112 7.05 -26.84 9.01
N SER A 113 6.98 -27.95 9.71
CA SER A 113 6.10 -28.24 10.81
C SER A 113 6.74 -27.44 11.92
N SER A 114 6.01 -26.46 12.43
CA SER A 114 6.39 -25.41 13.38
C SER A 114 7.01 -25.86 14.72
N ASN A 115 7.51 -27.10 14.82
CA ASN A 115 7.98 -27.76 16.03
C ASN A 115 9.49 -28.00 16.09
N SER A 116 10.28 -27.67 15.05
CA SER A 116 11.74 -27.68 15.23
C SER A 116 12.16 -26.39 15.94
N ASN A 117 12.47 -26.48 17.23
CA ASN A 117 13.08 -25.43 18.08
C ASN A 117 14.48 -24.98 17.59
N SER A 118 14.70 -24.87 16.28
CA SER A 118 15.90 -24.26 15.74
C SER A 118 15.84 -22.77 16.05
N SER A 119 16.56 -22.36 17.09
CA SER A 119 16.67 -20.99 17.59
C SER A 119 17.26 -19.98 16.59
N CYS A 120 17.43 -20.38 15.32
CA CYS A 120 18.19 -19.66 14.30
C CYS A 120 17.35 -19.22 13.08
N GLN A 121 16.01 -19.40 13.09
CA GLN A 121 15.20 -18.93 11.96
C GLN A 121 14.90 -17.43 12.08
N ASP A 122 15.60 -16.62 11.30
CA ASP A 122 15.33 -15.18 11.23
C ASP A 122 14.11 -14.84 10.34
N VAL A 123 13.76 -15.75 9.43
CA VAL A 123 12.61 -15.64 8.52
C VAL A 123 11.46 -16.54 9.03
N VAL A 124 10.36 -15.92 9.40
CA VAL A 124 9.16 -16.59 9.93
C VAL A 124 8.19 -16.92 8.79
N TYR A 125 7.75 -18.18 8.68
CA TYR A 125 6.71 -18.59 7.74
C TYR A 125 5.33 -18.53 8.40
N ILE A 126 4.37 -17.92 7.70
CA ILE A 126 2.99 -17.74 8.13
C ILE A 126 2.09 -18.40 7.07
N PRO A 127 1.56 -19.62 7.33
CA PRO A 127 0.83 -20.40 6.32
C PRO A 127 -0.57 -19.85 6.03
N SER A 128 -1.15 -19.10 6.96
CA SER A 128 -2.46 -18.48 6.84
C SER A 128 -2.47 -17.19 7.66
N GLU A 129 -2.85 -16.08 7.04
CA GLU A 129 -3.02 -14.81 7.73
C GLU A 129 -4.49 -14.36 7.59
N SER A 130 -5.08 -13.93 8.70
CA SER A 130 -6.36 -13.22 8.69
C SER A 130 -6.07 -11.74 8.91
N GLY A 131 -5.95 -10.96 7.83
CA GLY A 131 -5.97 -9.50 7.93
C GLY A 131 -7.37 -8.97 8.26
N SER A 132 -8.41 -9.77 8.01
CA SER A 132 -9.79 -9.36 8.25
C SER A 132 -10.12 -9.38 9.74
N SER A 133 -10.76 -8.30 10.18
CA SER A 133 -11.39 -8.24 11.49
C SER A 133 -12.44 -9.35 11.65
N GLU A 134 -13.10 -9.77 10.56
CA GLU A 134 -14.13 -10.81 10.56
C GLU A 134 -13.58 -12.23 10.81
N GLY A 135 -12.25 -12.40 10.87
CA GLY A 135 -11.62 -13.72 11.10
C GLY A 135 -11.68 -14.65 9.89
N THR A 136 -12.09 -14.15 8.72
CA THR A 136 -12.05 -14.90 7.47
C THR A 136 -10.59 -15.12 7.06
N VAL A 137 -10.19 -16.39 6.90
CA VAL A 137 -8.86 -16.72 6.41
C VAL A 137 -8.70 -16.20 4.98
N GLU A 138 -7.74 -15.30 4.79
CA GLU A 138 -7.42 -14.78 3.47
C GLU A 138 -6.60 -15.83 2.71
N PRO A 139 -6.83 -16.04 1.40
CA PRO A 139 -6.14 -17.05 0.59
C PRO A 139 -4.73 -16.59 0.23
N LYS A 140 -3.89 -16.40 1.25
CA LYS A 140 -2.48 -16.05 1.14
C LYS A 140 -1.65 -16.73 2.22
N GLU A 141 -0.36 -16.83 1.93
CA GLU A 141 0.70 -17.16 2.89
C GLU A 141 1.81 -16.10 2.82
N SER A 142 2.65 -16.02 3.85
CA SER A 142 3.75 -15.07 3.86
C SER A 142 5.02 -15.56 4.54
N LEU A 143 6.14 -14.92 4.18
CA LEU A 143 7.40 -14.95 4.92
C LEU A 143 7.64 -13.58 5.52
N GLU A 144 8.07 -13.52 6.77
CA GLU A 144 8.38 -12.28 7.47
C GLU A 144 9.83 -12.26 7.93
N VAL A 145 10.53 -11.14 7.73
CA VAL A 145 11.87 -10.92 8.27
C VAL A 145 12.00 -9.48 8.78
N GLN A 146 12.60 -9.32 9.95
CA GLN A 146 12.93 -8.01 10.52
C GLN A 146 14.25 -7.51 9.96
N LEU A 147 14.38 -6.20 9.74
CA LEU A 147 15.61 -5.60 9.23
C LEU A 147 16.80 -5.84 10.16
N SER A 148 16.58 -5.77 11.48
CA SER A 148 17.58 -6.07 12.52
C SER A 148 18.21 -7.47 12.36
N LYS A 149 17.47 -8.41 11.79
CA LYS A 149 17.89 -9.79 11.54
C LYS A 149 18.54 -10.01 10.18
N CYS A 150 18.66 -8.98 9.34
CA CYS A 150 19.28 -9.07 8.01
C CYS A 150 20.81 -8.99 8.05
N SER A 151 21.43 -9.14 9.22
CA SER A 151 22.89 -9.14 9.36
C SER A 151 23.50 -10.37 8.70
N PHE A 152 24.47 -10.16 7.80
CA PHE A 152 25.21 -11.23 7.14
C PHE A 152 26.31 -11.74 8.07
N SER A 153 26.06 -12.83 8.80
CA SER A 153 27.12 -13.53 9.50
C SER A 153 28.06 -14.18 8.49
N LYS A 154 29.37 -14.03 8.69
CA LYS A 154 30.39 -14.76 7.90
C LYS A 154 30.41 -16.22 8.39
N GLY A 155 29.44 -17.01 7.97
CA GLY A 155 29.28 -18.42 8.34
C GLY A 155 30.11 -19.40 7.49
N ASN A 156 30.34 -20.60 8.03
CA ASN A 156 31.07 -21.70 7.38
C ASN A 156 30.30 -22.31 6.20
N GLU A 157 31.03 -22.70 5.14
CA GLU A 157 30.52 -23.14 3.82
C GLU A 157 29.61 -24.39 3.79
N GLN A 158 29.28 -25.07 4.90
CA GLN A 158 28.51 -26.33 4.85
C GLN A 158 27.00 -26.19 5.12
N GLN A 159 26.51 -24.99 5.47
CA GLN A 159 25.09 -24.70 5.76
C GLN A 159 24.32 -24.17 4.50
N GLN A 160 24.92 -24.34 3.32
CA GLN A 160 24.70 -23.55 2.09
C GLN A 160 23.29 -23.48 1.48
N LEU A 161 22.42 -24.49 1.60
CA LEU A 161 21.15 -24.50 0.84
C LEU A 161 19.96 -23.93 1.62
N HIS A 162 19.82 -24.26 2.92
CA HIS A 162 18.80 -23.62 3.77
C HIS A 162 19.07 -22.12 3.84
N ASP A 163 20.34 -21.78 3.97
CA ASP A 163 20.82 -20.41 3.99
C ASP A 163 20.49 -19.68 2.69
N LYS A 164 20.37 -20.35 1.54
CA LYS A 164 20.14 -19.66 0.26
C LYS A 164 18.78 -18.96 0.21
N ASP A 165 17.69 -19.64 0.58
CA ASP A 165 16.35 -19.05 0.53
C ASP A 165 16.19 -17.92 1.55
N GLU A 166 16.70 -18.13 2.76
CA GLU A 166 16.72 -17.13 3.82
C GLU A 166 17.58 -15.92 3.44
N MET A 167 18.78 -16.15 2.90
CA MET A 167 19.66 -15.11 2.42
C MET A 167 19.00 -14.31 1.31
N THR A 168 18.29 -14.97 0.39
CA THR A 168 17.56 -14.31 -0.69
C THR A 168 16.48 -13.37 -0.14
N VAL A 169 15.70 -13.81 0.85
CA VAL A 169 14.69 -12.96 1.53
C VAL A 169 15.34 -11.81 2.29
N LYS A 170 16.46 -12.04 2.98
CA LYS A 170 17.25 -10.98 3.64
C LYS A 170 17.80 -9.96 2.64
N THR A 171 18.27 -10.41 1.47
CA THR A 171 18.70 -9.56 0.35
C THR A 171 17.56 -8.69 -0.18
N PHE A 172 16.35 -9.24 -0.31
CA PHE A 172 15.16 -8.44 -0.66
C PHE A 172 14.87 -7.37 0.39
N CYS A 173 14.90 -7.74 1.67
CA CYS A 173 14.64 -6.82 2.79
C CYS A 173 15.64 -5.67 2.79
N TRP A 174 16.93 -5.99 2.68
CA TRP A 174 17.99 -4.99 2.65
C TRP A 174 17.88 -4.06 1.43
N THR A 175 17.52 -4.60 0.26
CA THR A 175 17.33 -3.80 -0.95
C THR A 175 16.16 -2.84 -0.82
N LEU A 176 15.00 -3.29 -0.31
CA LEU A 176 13.85 -2.42 -0.11
C LEU A 176 14.06 -1.39 1.01
N SER A 177 14.80 -1.76 2.06
CA SER A 177 15.27 -0.82 3.08
C SER A 177 16.14 0.28 2.48
N TRP A 178 17.13 -0.08 1.66
CA TRP A 178 17.96 0.88 0.94
C TRP A 178 17.12 1.84 0.07
N ILE A 179 16.13 1.31 -0.65
CA ILE A 179 15.19 2.12 -1.45
C ILE A 179 14.43 3.10 -0.55
N ALA A 180 13.88 2.64 0.58
CA ALA A 180 13.14 3.47 1.52
C ALA A 180 14.01 4.61 2.09
N HIS A 181 15.24 4.32 2.52
CA HIS A 181 16.18 5.34 3.01
C HIS A 181 16.57 6.34 1.92
N LYS A 182 16.75 5.89 0.67
CA LYS A 182 17.03 6.77 -0.47
C LYS A 182 15.85 7.70 -0.76
N ILE A 183 14.62 7.19 -0.71
CA ILE A 183 13.41 8.03 -0.85
C ILE A 183 13.34 9.07 0.28
N CYS A 184 13.54 8.68 1.54
CA CYS A 184 13.48 9.61 2.66
C CYS A 184 14.55 10.70 2.59
N SER A 185 15.80 10.33 2.31
CA SER A 185 16.93 11.27 2.29
C SER A 185 16.93 12.18 1.07
N ILE A 186 16.60 11.65 -0.12
CA ILE A 186 16.77 12.38 -1.39
C ILE A 186 15.45 13.01 -1.85
N MET A 187 14.37 12.22 -1.92
CA MET A 187 13.10 12.71 -2.45
C MET A 187 12.35 13.56 -1.42
N LEU A 188 12.25 13.07 -0.19
CA LEU A 188 11.55 13.79 0.88
C LEU A 188 12.44 14.84 1.59
N ASP A 189 13.76 14.77 1.41
CA ASP A 189 14.73 15.65 2.08
C ASP A 189 14.49 15.68 3.60
N MET A 190 14.28 14.49 4.15
CA MET A 190 13.97 14.29 5.56
C MET A 190 15.26 14.23 6.36
N PRO A 191 15.29 14.79 7.59
CA PRO A 191 16.37 14.54 8.51
C PRO A 191 16.61 13.04 8.69
N PRO A 192 17.89 12.59 8.74
CA PRO A 192 18.21 11.20 8.97
C PRO A 192 17.67 10.73 10.32
N ASN A 193 17.43 9.42 10.46
CA ASN A 193 16.97 8.81 11.71
C ASN A 193 15.67 9.43 12.29
N LEU A 194 14.75 9.89 11.43
CA LEU A 194 13.49 10.50 11.87
C LEU A 194 12.26 9.67 11.52
N LEU A 195 12.06 9.34 10.25
CA LEU A 195 10.97 8.45 9.80
C LEU A 195 11.42 7.00 9.63
N LEU A 196 12.72 6.79 9.42
CA LEU A 196 13.37 5.48 9.31
C LEU A 196 14.68 5.54 10.10
N PRO A 197 14.98 4.58 10.97
CA PRO A 197 16.22 4.55 11.74
C PRO A 197 17.41 4.08 10.91
N ASP A 198 18.56 4.75 11.05
CA ASP A 198 19.78 4.38 10.32
C ASP A 198 20.43 3.11 10.88
N ASP A 199 20.24 2.83 12.18
CA ASP A 199 20.69 1.59 12.82
C ASP A 199 19.61 0.50 12.68
N PRO A 200 19.88 -0.60 11.94
CA PRO A 200 18.97 -1.74 11.83
C PRO A 200 18.54 -2.30 13.19
N ASN A 201 19.36 -2.19 14.23
CA ASN A 201 19.03 -2.72 15.56
C ASN A 201 18.01 -1.86 16.31
N GLU A 202 17.91 -0.56 15.98
CA GLU A 202 16.87 0.35 16.47
C GLU A 202 15.61 0.33 15.60
N SER A 203 15.67 -0.39 14.48
CA SER A 203 14.59 -0.54 13.52
C SER A 203 13.50 -1.51 13.98
N LEU A 204 12.26 -1.11 13.74
CA LEU A 204 11.09 -1.98 13.79
C LEU A 204 10.67 -2.40 12.38
N ASP A 205 11.49 -2.09 11.38
CA ASP A 205 11.19 -2.35 9.98
C ASP A 205 11.16 -3.85 9.72
N LEU A 206 10.24 -4.23 8.85
CA LEU A 206 10.07 -5.62 8.46
C LEU A 206 9.70 -5.72 6.99
N LEU A 207 10.14 -6.81 6.37
CA LEU A 207 9.70 -7.24 5.06
C LEU A 207 8.69 -8.38 5.23
N ARG A 208 7.58 -8.29 4.50
CA ARG A 208 6.70 -9.42 4.21
C ARG A 208 6.78 -9.80 2.74
N VAL A 209 7.08 -11.07 2.49
CA VAL A 209 6.97 -11.71 1.18
C VAL A 209 5.62 -12.41 1.15
N PHE A 210 4.71 -11.98 0.29
CA PHE A 210 3.38 -12.56 0.18
C PHE A 210 3.26 -13.45 -1.05
N HIS A 211 2.55 -14.56 -0.89
CA HIS A 211 2.04 -15.39 -1.97
C HIS A 211 0.52 -15.52 -1.83
N TYR A 212 -0.21 -15.05 -2.85
CA TYR A 212 -1.66 -15.08 -2.94
C TYR A 212 -2.10 -16.19 -3.89
N TYR A 213 -2.96 -17.08 -3.39
CA TYR A 213 -3.47 -18.20 -4.16
C TYR A 213 -4.54 -17.74 -5.17
N PRO A 214 -4.62 -18.40 -6.33
CA PRO A 214 -5.73 -18.19 -7.24
C PRO A 214 -7.04 -18.69 -6.62
N VAL A 215 -8.09 -17.89 -6.68
CA VAL A 215 -9.42 -18.28 -6.21
C VAL A 215 -10.37 -18.40 -7.38
N ALA A 216 -10.87 -19.61 -7.61
CA ALA A 216 -11.84 -19.85 -8.68
C ALA A 216 -13.10 -19.02 -8.44
N THR A 217 -13.42 -18.13 -9.39
CA THR A 217 -14.70 -17.43 -9.39
C THR A 217 -15.74 -18.39 -9.95
N ASN A 218 -16.53 -18.99 -9.08
CA ASN A 218 -17.67 -19.82 -9.50
C ASN A 218 -18.70 -18.92 -10.19
N MET A 219 -18.61 -18.81 -11.51
CA MET A 219 -19.47 -17.95 -12.35
C MET A 219 -20.92 -18.45 -12.47
N THR A 220 -21.34 -19.42 -11.66
CA THR A 220 -22.57 -20.19 -11.90
C THR A 220 -23.85 -19.57 -11.34
N THR A 221 -23.81 -18.43 -10.64
CA THR A 221 -25.05 -17.75 -10.21
C THR A 221 -24.95 -16.23 -10.35
N SER A 222 -25.93 -15.67 -11.05
CA SER A 222 -25.92 -14.37 -11.72
C SER A 222 -26.24 -13.14 -10.83
N SER A 223 -25.97 -13.15 -9.52
CA SER A 223 -26.47 -12.07 -8.64
C SER A 223 -25.45 -11.29 -7.81
N SER A 224 -24.21 -11.74 -7.62
CA SER A 224 -23.17 -10.88 -7.04
C SER A 224 -21.80 -11.54 -7.13
N SER A 225 -20.93 -11.06 -8.02
CA SER A 225 -19.53 -11.49 -8.05
C SER A 225 -18.79 -10.93 -6.82
N CYS A 226 -18.96 -11.58 -5.67
CA CYS A 226 -18.18 -11.27 -4.48
C CYS A 226 -16.73 -11.67 -4.77
N SER A 227 -15.87 -10.68 -5.01
CA SER A 227 -14.45 -10.91 -5.20
C SER A 227 -13.83 -11.35 -3.87
N THR A 228 -13.19 -12.51 -3.85
CA THR A 228 -12.42 -12.94 -2.67
C THR A 228 -11.22 -12.02 -2.47
N PHE A 229 -11.09 -11.46 -1.27
CA PHE A 229 -9.93 -10.63 -0.91
C PHE A 229 -8.75 -11.49 -0.56
N GLY A 230 -7.59 -11.19 -1.14
CA GLY A 230 -6.30 -11.71 -0.74
C GLY A 230 -5.73 -10.92 0.45
N SER A 231 -6.10 -9.65 0.57
CA SER A 231 -5.87 -8.83 1.76
C SER A 231 -7.04 -7.85 1.87
N SER A 232 -7.70 -7.83 3.02
CA SER A 232 -8.81 -6.92 3.34
C SER A 232 -8.37 -5.46 3.33
N GLU A 233 -9.35 -4.55 3.36
CA GLU A 233 -9.07 -3.12 3.33
C GLU A 233 -8.40 -2.64 4.62
N HIS A 234 -7.32 -1.87 4.48
CA HIS A 234 -6.59 -1.26 5.59
C HIS A 234 -5.75 -0.06 5.16
N THR A 235 -5.20 0.64 6.15
CA THR A 235 -4.05 1.53 6.01
C THR A 235 -2.87 0.96 6.79
N ASP A 236 -1.64 1.29 6.38
CA ASP A 236 -0.44 0.79 7.05
C ASP A 236 -0.04 1.69 8.20
N TRP A 237 0.41 1.12 9.32
CA TRP A 237 0.64 1.88 10.53
C TRP A 237 1.91 2.74 10.50
N GLY A 238 2.96 2.29 9.81
CA GLY A 238 4.32 2.86 9.92
C GLY A 238 4.49 4.26 9.31
N SER A 239 5.73 4.60 8.98
CA SER A 239 6.09 5.83 8.28
C SER A 239 5.87 5.71 6.77
N LEU A 240 6.45 4.67 6.17
CA LEU A 240 6.51 4.49 4.73
C LEU A 240 6.38 3.01 4.42
N THR A 241 5.62 2.68 3.39
CA THR A 241 5.57 1.33 2.84
C THR A 241 6.13 1.32 1.43
N VAL A 242 7.03 0.39 1.14
CA VAL A 242 7.56 0.14 -0.21
C VAL A 242 7.10 -1.22 -0.68
N VAL A 243 6.28 -1.23 -1.73
CA VAL A 243 5.70 -2.43 -2.32
C VAL A 243 6.34 -2.71 -3.66
N TRP A 244 6.89 -3.90 -3.82
CA TRP A 244 7.12 -4.50 -5.14
C TRP A 244 6.03 -5.53 -5.40
N GLN A 245 5.47 -5.55 -6.61
CA GLN A 245 4.49 -6.56 -7.01
C GLN A 245 4.81 -7.10 -8.41
N ASP A 246 4.37 -8.32 -8.67
CA ASP A 246 4.48 -8.95 -9.99
C ASP A 246 3.51 -8.34 -11.03
N THR A 247 3.44 -8.95 -12.22
CA THR A 247 2.54 -8.52 -13.31
C THR A 247 1.09 -8.97 -13.15
N VAL A 248 0.76 -9.76 -12.13
CA VAL A 248 -0.61 -10.30 -11.95
C VAL A 248 -1.56 -9.23 -11.41
N GLY A 249 -1.06 -8.30 -10.60
CA GLY A 249 -1.83 -7.18 -10.07
C GLY A 249 -2.78 -7.58 -8.96
N GLY A 250 -3.89 -6.85 -8.79
CA GLY A 250 -4.88 -7.09 -7.73
C GLY A 250 -4.79 -6.13 -6.54
N LEU A 251 -3.70 -5.37 -6.41
CA LEU A 251 -3.63 -4.25 -5.47
C LEU A 251 -4.62 -3.15 -5.90
N GLN A 252 -5.40 -2.66 -4.94
CA GLN A 252 -6.35 -1.57 -5.14
C GLN A 252 -6.19 -0.47 -4.08
N THR A 253 -6.41 0.78 -4.45
CA THR A 253 -6.49 1.92 -3.53
C THR A 253 -7.89 2.54 -3.58
N TYR A 254 -8.32 3.14 -2.47
CA TYR A 254 -9.65 3.73 -2.36
C TYR A 254 -9.62 5.24 -2.61
N CYS A 255 -10.37 5.69 -3.61
CA CYS A 255 -10.62 7.11 -3.82
C CYS A 255 -11.81 7.57 -3.00
N ARG A 256 -11.54 8.41 -2.00
CA ARG A 256 -12.54 8.96 -1.09
C ARG A 256 -13.54 9.88 -1.78
N ALA A 257 -13.08 10.74 -2.69
CA ALA A 257 -13.94 11.70 -3.36
C ALA A 257 -14.98 11.02 -4.27
N CYS A 258 -14.56 9.95 -4.92
CA CYS A 258 -15.38 9.20 -5.88
C CYS A 258 -16.00 7.92 -5.27
N LYS A 259 -15.67 7.60 -4.01
CA LYS A 259 -16.08 6.40 -3.24
C LYS A 259 -15.88 5.09 -4.02
N LYS A 260 -14.72 4.95 -4.66
CA LYS A 260 -14.41 3.84 -5.58
C LYS A 260 -13.03 3.26 -5.32
N TRP A 261 -12.95 1.95 -5.48
CA TRP A 261 -11.70 1.21 -5.55
C TRP A 261 -11.09 1.32 -6.94
N ILE A 262 -9.79 1.62 -7.00
CA ILE A 262 -9.02 1.76 -8.24
C ILE A 262 -7.89 0.75 -8.23
N ASN A 263 -7.73 0.03 -9.33
CA ASN A 263 -6.61 -0.88 -9.51
C ASN A 263 -5.31 -0.08 -9.61
N VAL A 264 -4.29 -0.50 -8.86
CA VAL A 264 -2.93 -0.04 -9.05
C VAL A 264 -2.30 -0.87 -10.16
N ARG A 265 -1.65 -0.23 -11.12
CA ARG A 265 -1.10 -0.92 -12.28
C ARG A 265 -0.02 -1.93 -11.87
N ALA A 266 -0.09 -3.10 -12.49
CA ALA A 266 0.83 -4.21 -12.27
C ALA A 266 1.87 -4.24 -13.39
N ASP A 267 2.99 -3.57 -13.17
CA ASP A 267 4.12 -3.58 -14.10
C ASP A 267 5.34 -4.14 -13.37
N ALA A 268 5.68 -5.42 -13.62
CA ALA A 268 6.96 -5.97 -13.20
C ALA A 268 7.96 -5.79 -14.36
N GLU A 269 8.50 -4.59 -14.53
CA GLU A 269 9.59 -4.42 -15.49
C GLU A 269 10.93 -4.76 -14.83
N ALA A 270 11.34 -6.01 -15.01
CA ALA A 270 12.71 -6.50 -14.81
C ALA A 270 13.37 -6.76 -16.17
N THR A 271 13.40 -5.77 -17.05
CA THR A 271 14.20 -5.85 -18.28
C THR A 271 15.55 -5.18 -18.02
N THR A 272 16.59 -6.00 -17.85
CA THR A 272 17.96 -5.56 -18.05
C THR A 272 18.09 -5.13 -19.50
N THR A 273 18.09 -3.82 -19.77
CA THR A 273 18.38 -3.30 -21.09
C THR A 273 19.83 -3.62 -21.42
N GLU A 274 20.05 -4.66 -22.24
CA GLU A 274 21.37 -4.98 -22.77
C GLU A 274 21.81 -3.86 -23.72
N SER A 275 22.63 -2.94 -23.22
CA SER A 275 23.22 -1.88 -24.04
C SER A 275 24.21 -2.50 -25.04
N THR A 276 23.81 -2.56 -26.29
CA THR A 276 24.66 -2.99 -27.40
C THR A 276 25.66 -1.88 -27.76
N LYS A 277 26.91 -2.00 -27.26
CA LYS A 277 28.20 -1.68 -27.92
C LYS A 277 29.25 -1.06 -26.96
N GLY A 278 30.24 -1.87 -26.57
CA GLY A 278 31.65 -1.45 -26.56
C GLY A 278 32.30 -0.92 -25.27
N LYS A 279 31.57 -0.69 -24.17
CA LYS A 279 32.19 -0.28 -22.88
C LYS A 279 31.78 -1.26 -21.78
N LYS A 280 32.73 -1.59 -20.87
CA LYS A 280 32.49 -2.44 -19.68
C LYS A 280 31.34 -1.83 -18.87
N HIS A 281 30.12 -2.25 -19.13
CA HIS A 281 28.94 -1.66 -18.52
C HIS A 281 28.74 -2.28 -17.15
N ARG A 282 28.64 -1.45 -16.11
CA ARG A 282 28.10 -1.90 -14.83
C ARG A 282 26.63 -2.25 -15.09
N GLN A 283 26.22 -3.46 -14.76
CA GLN A 283 24.80 -3.84 -14.76
C GLN A 283 24.11 -2.94 -13.74
N SER A 284 23.16 -2.13 -14.20
CA SER A 284 22.31 -1.33 -13.32
C SER A 284 21.05 -2.14 -13.03
N HIS A 285 20.82 -2.44 -11.76
CA HIS A 285 19.58 -3.09 -11.35
C HIS A 285 18.47 -2.05 -11.25
N ARG A 286 17.31 -2.38 -11.81
CA ARG A 286 16.14 -1.52 -11.82
C ARG A 286 15.01 -2.17 -11.03
N TRP A 287 14.34 -1.39 -10.18
CA TRP A 287 13.16 -1.79 -9.42
C TRP A 287 12.00 -0.89 -9.79
N LYS A 288 10.81 -1.44 -9.96
CA LYS A 288 9.57 -0.67 -9.98
C LYS A 288 8.80 -0.96 -8.71
N CYS A 289 8.61 0.08 -7.90
CA CYS A 289 7.95 0.00 -6.61
C CYS A 289 6.74 0.93 -6.57
N ILE A 290 5.84 0.65 -5.64
CA ILE A 290 4.82 1.57 -5.16
C ILE A 290 5.25 2.01 -3.77
N VAL A 291 5.28 3.31 -3.56
CA VAL A 291 5.69 3.91 -2.29
C VAL A 291 4.49 4.63 -1.74
N HIS A 292 4.11 4.36 -0.50
CA HIS A 292 3.00 5.09 0.13
C HIS A 292 3.28 5.49 1.56
N VAL A 293 2.60 6.55 1.97
CA VAL A 293 2.66 7.14 3.32
C VAL A 293 1.87 6.24 4.28
N GLY A 294 2.46 5.91 5.43
CA GLY A 294 1.75 5.21 6.50
C GLY A 294 1.08 6.18 7.48
N ASP A 295 0.30 5.62 8.41
CA ASP A 295 -0.49 6.38 9.38
C ASP A 295 0.41 7.25 10.27
N MET A 296 1.51 6.74 10.82
CA MET A 296 2.40 7.52 11.67
C MET A 296 2.98 8.72 10.92
N ALA A 297 3.44 8.54 9.68
CA ALA A 297 3.93 9.65 8.86
C ALA A 297 2.81 10.65 8.55
N SER A 298 1.63 10.17 8.16
CA SER A 298 0.48 11.03 7.89
C SER A 298 0.12 11.91 9.08
N LEU A 299 0.09 11.34 10.29
CA LEU A 299 -0.26 12.03 11.53
C LEU A 299 0.79 13.08 11.94
N VAL A 300 2.09 12.82 11.73
CA VAL A 300 3.16 13.77 12.13
C VAL A 300 3.44 14.84 11.08
N LEU A 301 3.27 14.52 9.79
CA LEU A 301 3.47 15.46 8.68
C LEU A 301 2.33 16.48 8.59
N ASP A 302 1.15 16.16 9.13
CA ASP A 302 0.05 17.11 9.22
C ASP A 302 0.31 18.16 10.31
N LYS A 303 0.55 19.40 9.89
CA LYS A 303 0.73 20.52 10.82
C LYS A 303 -0.61 20.93 11.41
N CYS A 304 -0.95 20.35 12.55
CA CYS A 304 -2.00 20.90 13.40
C CYS A 304 -1.57 22.33 13.80
N SER A 305 -2.35 23.33 13.42
CA SER A 305 -2.13 24.73 13.78
C SER A 305 -2.44 24.93 15.28
N ASN A 306 -1.66 24.29 16.16
CA ASN A 306 -1.90 24.28 17.60
C ASN A 306 -1.59 25.62 18.29
N GLY A 307 -1.22 26.66 17.53
CA GLY A 307 -0.68 27.91 18.09
C GLY A 307 -1.67 29.06 18.27
N ASP A 308 -2.64 29.27 17.38
CA ASP A 308 -3.39 30.53 17.35
C ASP A 308 -4.88 30.35 17.00
N ALA A 309 -5.53 29.42 17.68
CA ALA A 309 -6.99 29.43 17.81
C ALA A 309 -7.49 30.57 18.72
N LYS A 310 -6.76 31.69 18.82
CA LYS A 310 -7.32 32.97 19.26
C LYS A 310 -8.29 33.46 18.19
N LYS A 311 -9.49 32.85 18.18
CA LYS A 311 -10.77 33.45 17.82
C LYS A 311 -10.68 34.53 16.73
N LYS A 312 -10.04 34.23 15.58
CA LYS A 312 -10.39 34.95 14.36
C LYS A 312 -11.78 34.47 14.04
N VAL A 313 -12.76 35.29 14.40
CA VAL A 313 -14.12 35.23 13.85
C VAL A 313 -13.90 35.37 12.35
N ILE A 314 -13.81 34.23 11.66
CA ILE A 314 -13.70 34.18 10.21
C ILE A 314 -15.10 34.58 9.73
N ASP A 315 -15.20 35.78 9.16
CA ASP A 315 -16.35 36.16 8.35
C ASP A 315 -16.58 35.07 7.31
N SER A 316 -17.73 34.40 7.40
CA SER A 316 -18.10 33.20 6.65
C SER A 316 -18.25 33.38 5.12
N SER A 317 -17.81 34.51 4.55
CA SER A 317 -18.16 34.93 3.19
C SER A 317 -17.10 34.71 2.11
N THR A 318 -15.87 34.32 2.45
CA THR A 318 -14.85 33.96 1.46
C THR A 318 -14.48 32.49 1.58
N MET A 319 -15.26 31.66 0.90
CA MET A 319 -14.92 30.28 0.54
C MET A 319 -13.75 30.27 -0.46
N ASP A 320 -12.57 30.73 -0.03
CA ASP A 320 -11.37 30.51 -0.82
C ASP A 320 -11.08 29.00 -0.84
N ASN A 321 -11.24 28.42 -2.02
CA ASN A 321 -10.94 27.03 -2.37
C ASN A 321 -9.43 26.76 -2.36
N ASP A 322 -8.72 27.20 -1.33
CA ASP A 322 -7.30 26.98 -1.21
C ASP A 322 -7.10 25.49 -0.87
N THR A 323 -6.75 24.74 -1.92
CA THR A 323 -6.75 23.27 -1.95
C THR A 323 -5.68 22.76 -1.02
N ALA A 324 -6.13 22.41 0.18
CA ALA A 324 -5.24 22.02 1.24
C ALA A 324 -4.64 20.62 0.96
N PHE A 325 -3.38 20.57 0.52
CA PHE A 325 -2.64 19.33 0.21
C PHE A 325 -2.33 18.52 1.46
N GLN A 326 -2.80 17.27 1.52
CA GLN A 326 -2.70 16.39 2.69
C GLN A 326 -1.49 15.46 2.55
N TRP A 327 -1.15 14.66 3.55
CA TRP A 327 -0.26 13.49 3.38
C TRP A 327 -1.06 12.24 3.74
N PRO A 328 -2.09 11.87 2.96
CA PRO A 328 -3.06 10.87 3.39
C PRO A 328 -2.42 9.49 3.42
N SER A 329 -2.68 8.71 4.45
CA SER A 329 -2.42 7.27 4.40
C SER A 329 -3.45 6.62 3.47
N PRO A 330 -3.04 5.97 2.36
CA PRO A 330 -3.98 5.44 1.40
C PRO A 330 -4.61 4.15 1.92
N LYS A 331 -5.94 4.14 1.97
CA LYS A 331 -6.70 2.93 2.22
C LYS A 331 -6.57 2.02 1.00
N HIS A 332 -6.08 0.80 1.20
CA HIS A 332 -5.76 -0.13 0.14
C HIS A 332 -6.22 -1.55 0.50
N ARG A 333 -6.29 -2.43 -0.50
CA ARG A 333 -6.64 -3.85 -0.36
C ARG A 333 -6.03 -4.68 -1.49
N VAL A 334 -6.06 -6.00 -1.39
CA VAL A 334 -5.65 -6.90 -2.47
C VAL A 334 -6.79 -7.84 -2.83
N VAL A 335 -7.19 -7.85 -4.11
CA VAL A 335 -8.15 -8.81 -4.66
C VAL A 335 -7.40 -10.05 -5.12
N SER A 336 -7.86 -11.24 -4.73
CA SER A 336 -7.23 -12.48 -5.16
C SER A 336 -7.41 -12.69 -6.66
N PRO A 337 -6.34 -13.06 -7.38
CA PRO A 337 -6.42 -13.36 -8.81
C PRO A 337 -7.27 -14.63 -9.05
N ALA A 338 -7.96 -14.68 -10.19
CA ALA A 338 -8.83 -15.82 -10.49
C ALA A 338 -8.08 -17.05 -11.05
N ARG A 339 -6.90 -16.85 -11.65
CA ARG A 339 -6.25 -17.87 -12.51
C ARG A 339 -4.75 -18.04 -12.31
N LYS A 340 -4.07 -17.07 -11.70
CA LYS A 340 -2.61 -17.06 -11.56
C LYS A 340 -2.26 -16.84 -10.11
N GLU A 341 -1.20 -17.45 -9.62
CA GLU A 341 -0.59 -17.08 -8.34
C GLU A 341 -0.08 -15.64 -8.45
N ARG A 342 -0.21 -14.86 -7.37
CA ARG A 342 0.34 -13.49 -7.28
C ARG A 342 1.36 -13.46 -6.15
N VAL A 343 2.48 -12.77 -6.35
CA VAL A 343 3.47 -12.50 -5.31
C VAL A 343 3.73 -11.00 -5.15
N SER A 344 4.09 -10.59 -3.94
CA SER A 344 4.54 -9.23 -3.67
C SER A 344 5.53 -9.19 -2.50
N LEU A 345 6.41 -8.20 -2.52
CA LEU A 345 7.27 -7.83 -1.41
C LEU A 345 6.73 -6.54 -0.80
N VAL A 346 6.54 -6.50 0.51
CA VAL A 346 6.05 -5.32 1.22
C VAL A 346 7.00 -5.00 2.37
N TYR A 347 7.75 -3.93 2.21
CA TYR A 347 8.63 -3.40 3.26
C TYR A 347 7.89 -2.32 4.04
N PHE A 348 7.76 -2.52 5.35
CA PHE A 348 7.15 -1.57 6.27
C PHE A 348 8.25 -0.85 7.03
N GLY A 349 8.41 0.43 6.74
CA GLY A 349 9.33 1.33 7.45
C GLY A 349 8.63 2.01 8.62
N TYR A 350 9.23 1.96 9.80
CA TYR A 350 8.74 2.56 11.04
C TYR A 350 9.70 3.64 11.53
N PRO A 351 9.21 4.65 12.27
CA PRO A 351 10.10 5.58 12.93
C PRO A 351 10.95 4.88 14.02
N PRO A 352 12.07 5.49 14.45
CA PRO A 352 12.93 4.92 15.48
C PRO A 352 12.14 4.58 16.75
N ARG A 353 12.36 3.37 17.27
CA ARG A 353 11.54 2.74 18.32
C ARG A 353 11.33 3.55 19.60
N ARG A 354 12.29 4.43 19.94
CA ARG A 354 12.29 5.25 21.16
C ARG A 354 11.66 6.63 21.00
N LEU A 355 11.41 7.08 19.77
CA LEU A 355 10.75 8.36 19.53
C LEU A 355 9.24 8.23 19.77
N SER A 356 8.57 9.35 20.00
CA SER A 356 7.11 9.46 19.98
C SER A 356 6.67 10.29 18.77
N LEU A 357 5.39 10.21 18.40
CA LEU A 357 4.83 11.02 17.31
C LEU A 357 5.01 12.52 17.60
N HIS A 358 4.77 12.93 18.85
CA HIS A 358 5.01 14.28 19.31
C HIS A 358 6.46 14.74 19.10
N ARG A 359 7.44 13.90 19.46
CA ARG A 359 8.86 14.24 19.32
C ARG A 359 9.24 14.36 17.84
N ILE A 360 8.76 13.45 17.00
CA ILE A 360 8.98 13.49 15.54
C ILE A 360 8.43 14.79 14.97
N GLN A 361 7.18 15.14 15.27
CA GLN A 361 6.57 16.38 14.78
C GLN A 361 7.31 17.63 15.27
N THR A 362 7.77 17.64 16.52
CA THR A 362 8.58 18.75 17.07
C THR A 362 9.87 18.95 16.27
N ILE A 363 10.57 17.87 15.93
CA ILE A 363 11.80 17.92 15.13
C ILE A 363 11.50 18.46 13.72
N LEU A 364 10.43 17.97 13.08
CA LEU A 364 10.00 18.43 11.76
C LEU A 364 9.70 19.94 11.76
N ASN A 365 8.98 20.42 12.77
CA ASN A 365 8.62 21.84 12.89
C ASN A 365 9.85 22.76 13.07
N ASN A 366 10.96 22.25 13.59
CA ASN A 366 12.15 23.05 13.90
C ASN A 366 13.22 23.06 12.81
N GLY A 367 13.08 22.26 11.74
CA GLY A 367 14.18 22.13 10.76
C GLY A 367 13.80 21.66 9.37
N TRP A 368 12.62 21.08 9.15
CA TRP A 368 12.24 20.60 7.83
C TRP A 368 11.60 21.73 7.02
N LYS A 369 12.32 22.15 5.97
CA LYS A 369 12.03 23.35 5.17
C LYS A 369 10.84 23.20 4.22
N TYR A 370 10.24 22.02 4.12
CA TYR A 370 9.16 21.82 3.16
C TYR A 370 7.93 22.64 3.59
N SER A 371 7.61 23.62 2.73
CA SER A 371 6.60 24.65 2.98
C SER A 371 5.27 23.99 3.33
N SER A 372 4.69 24.46 4.43
CA SER A 372 3.41 24.07 4.95
C SER A 372 2.28 24.56 4.04
N THR A 373 2.10 23.92 2.89
CA THR A 373 0.77 23.91 2.30
C THR A 373 -0.12 23.22 3.33
N ARG A 374 -1.04 23.98 3.93
CA ARG A 374 -2.03 23.43 4.86
C ARG A 374 -2.68 22.25 4.15
N GLY A 375 -2.68 21.08 4.76
CA GLY A 375 -3.55 19.98 4.37
C GLY A 375 -4.81 20.03 5.22
N ARG A 376 -5.94 19.56 4.68
CA ARG A 376 -6.97 19.07 5.59
C ARG A 376 -6.46 17.75 6.17
N ARG A 377 -6.66 17.51 7.46
CA ARG A 377 -6.44 16.19 8.00
C ARG A 377 -7.51 15.24 7.47
N LEU A 378 -7.18 13.97 7.22
CA LEU A 378 -8.22 12.96 7.12
C LEU A 378 -8.92 12.82 8.48
N PRO A 379 -10.22 12.48 8.51
CA PRO A 379 -10.87 12.09 9.76
C PRO A 379 -10.07 11.00 10.50
N LEU A 380 -10.00 11.06 11.84
CA LEU A 380 -9.11 10.17 12.61
C LEU A 380 -9.49 8.70 12.48
N GLU A 381 -10.79 8.43 12.33
CA GLU A 381 -11.38 7.12 12.12
C GLU A 381 -10.96 6.47 10.79
N GLU A 382 -10.34 7.21 9.87
CA GLU A 382 -9.81 6.68 8.61
C GLU A 382 -8.44 6.00 8.78
N TYR A 383 -7.74 6.23 9.88
CA TYR A 383 -6.44 5.63 10.17
C TYR A 383 -6.61 4.30 10.92
N TYR A 384 -6.16 3.19 10.34
CA TYR A 384 -6.26 1.87 10.98
C TYR A 384 -5.40 1.78 12.25
N LEU A 385 -4.34 2.59 12.35
CA LEU A 385 -3.61 2.80 13.58
C LEU A 385 -4.49 3.34 14.72
N LEU A 386 -5.57 4.05 14.42
CA LEU A 386 -6.49 4.62 15.42
C LEU A 386 -7.78 3.80 15.59
N ARG A 387 -7.96 2.74 14.80
CA ARG A 387 -9.11 1.83 14.94
C ARG A 387 -8.87 0.78 16.00
N ASN A 388 -9.95 0.40 16.68
CA ASN A 388 -9.96 -0.79 17.53
C ASN A 388 -10.14 -2.05 16.67
N GLN A 389 -9.07 -2.83 16.52
CA GLN A 389 -9.06 -4.02 15.65
C GLN A 389 -9.40 -5.32 16.40
N SER A 390 -9.69 -5.26 17.71
CA SER A 390 -10.09 -6.44 18.48
C SER A 390 -11.59 -6.74 18.43
N ALA A 391 -12.43 -5.78 18.06
CA ALA A 391 -13.88 -5.76 18.33
C ALA A 391 -14.77 -6.53 17.33
N ALA A 392 -14.22 -7.18 16.32
CA ALA A 392 -15.02 -7.77 15.24
C ALA A 392 -15.79 -9.05 15.60
N THR A 393 -15.78 -9.48 16.85
CA THR A 393 -16.56 -10.65 17.30
C THR A 393 -18.04 -10.38 17.55
N ASN A 394 -18.51 -9.11 17.60
CA ASN A 394 -19.89 -8.80 18.02
C ASN A 394 -20.78 -8.11 16.96
N ALA A 395 -20.37 -8.02 15.70
CA ALA A 395 -21.07 -7.26 14.66
C ALA A 395 -22.39 -7.89 14.13
N ASN A 396 -22.97 -8.89 14.80
CA ASN A 396 -24.16 -9.61 14.31
C ASN A 396 -25.51 -8.94 14.64
N VAL A 397 -25.56 -7.66 15.00
CA VAL A 397 -26.82 -6.93 15.22
C VAL A 397 -26.83 -5.67 14.37
N ASP A 398 -27.19 -5.88 13.10
CA ASP A 398 -27.40 -4.86 12.09
C ASP A 398 -28.71 -4.13 12.36
N ASP A 399 -28.65 -3.05 13.13
CA ASP A 399 -29.74 -2.07 13.23
C ASP A 399 -29.31 -0.73 12.63
N GLY A 400 -28.65 -0.75 11.45
CA GLY A 400 -28.55 0.33 10.44
C GLY A 400 -28.22 1.77 10.86
N ARG A 401 -27.88 2.02 12.13
CA ARG A 401 -27.92 3.33 12.77
C ARG A 401 -26.84 3.47 13.83
N SER A 402 -25.68 2.82 13.62
CA SER A 402 -24.52 3.07 14.49
C SER A 402 -24.14 4.55 14.41
N ASP A 403 -24.13 5.19 15.57
CA ASP A 403 -23.81 6.60 15.72
C ASP A 403 -22.34 6.82 15.38
N ARG A 404 -22.05 7.33 14.17
CA ARG A 404 -20.70 7.75 13.72
C ARG A 404 -19.96 8.68 14.70
N VAL A 405 -20.69 9.27 15.65
CA VAL A 405 -20.15 10.17 16.67
C VAL A 405 -19.27 9.42 17.67
N GLU A 406 -19.56 8.15 17.97
CA GLU A 406 -18.77 7.37 18.94
C GLU A 406 -17.39 7.00 18.40
N ASP A 407 -17.30 6.61 17.11
CA ASP A 407 -16.05 6.22 16.46
C ASP A 407 -15.00 7.35 16.42
N ASP A 408 -15.45 8.60 16.20
CA ASP A 408 -14.56 9.77 16.18
C ASP A 408 -14.03 10.10 17.59
N ALA A 409 -14.87 9.95 18.61
CA ALA A 409 -14.47 10.16 20.00
C ALA A 409 -13.43 9.11 20.46
N GLU A 410 -13.62 7.84 20.11
CA GLU A 410 -12.65 6.77 20.40
C GLU A 410 -11.33 7.01 19.66
N SER A 411 -11.38 7.30 18.35
CA SER A 411 -10.19 7.57 17.53
C SER A 411 -9.41 8.79 18.04
N SER A 412 -10.13 9.84 18.46
CA SER A 412 -9.56 11.03 19.10
C SER A 412 -8.89 10.72 20.44
N HIS A 413 -9.54 9.90 21.27
CA HIS A 413 -8.97 9.48 22.55
C HIS A 413 -7.69 8.66 22.33
N LEU A 414 -7.74 7.67 21.44
CA LEU A 414 -6.58 6.82 21.14
C LEU A 414 -5.44 7.65 20.53
N TYR A 415 -5.74 8.58 19.63
CA TYR A 415 -4.73 9.48 19.07
C TYR A 415 -3.97 10.25 20.15
N ARG A 416 -4.69 10.85 21.12
CA ARG A 416 -4.05 11.55 22.26
C ARG A 416 -3.22 10.60 23.11
N THR A 417 -3.72 9.39 23.34
CA THR A 417 -3.02 8.36 24.13
C THR A 417 -1.71 7.96 23.48
N ILE A 418 -1.68 7.71 22.16
CA ILE A 418 -0.46 7.26 21.48
C ILE A 418 0.52 8.38 21.14
N TRP A 419 0.09 9.64 21.21
CA TRP A 419 0.86 10.80 20.75
C TRP A 419 2.23 10.92 21.43
N ASP A 420 2.28 10.67 22.73
CA ASP A 420 3.49 10.76 23.55
C ASP A 420 4.12 9.40 23.86
N LEU A 421 3.53 8.29 23.41
CA LEU A 421 4.10 6.96 23.61
C LEU A 421 5.31 6.72 22.68
N PRO A 422 6.33 5.97 23.14
CA PRO A 422 7.36 5.45 22.26
C PRO A 422 6.78 4.61 21.12
N ILE A 423 7.31 4.72 19.90
CA ILE A 423 6.82 3.99 18.71
C ILE A 423 6.73 2.48 18.98
N GLN A 424 7.73 1.89 19.64
CA GLN A 424 7.68 0.46 19.99
C GLN A 424 6.47 0.08 20.84
N ASP A 425 6.02 0.97 21.72
CA ASP A 425 4.88 0.71 22.57
C ASP A 425 3.58 0.82 21.77
N ILE A 426 3.49 1.79 20.86
CA ILE A 426 2.38 1.89 19.90
C ILE A 426 2.27 0.61 19.06
N VAL A 427 3.39 0.18 18.46
CA VAL A 427 3.46 -1.02 17.62
C VAL A 427 3.10 -2.26 18.44
N ARG A 428 3.64 -2.42 19.65
CA ARG A 428 3.31 -3.53 20.55
C ARG A 428 1.83 -3.56 20.93
N LEU A 429 1.22 -2.41 21.24
CA LEU A 429 -0.21 -2.33 21.55
C LEU A 429 -1.07 -2.76 20.36
N LYS A 430 -0.71 -2.33 19.14
CA LYS A 430 -1.42 -2.71 17.91
C LYS A 430 -1.28 -4.19 17.58
N TRP A 431 -0.07 -4.73 17.72
CA TRP A 431 0.15 -6.16 17.53
C TRP A 431 -0.66 -7.02 18.49
N LYS A 432 -0.80 -6.61 19.75
CA LYS A 432 -1.68 -7.30 20.71
C LYS A 432 -3.15 -7.30 20.28
N GLN A 433 -3.62 -6.20 19.67
CA GLN A 433 -4.98 -6.12 19.14
C GLN A 433 -5.19 -7.08 17.96
N VAL A 434 -4.24 -7.14 17.03
CA VAL A 434 -4.36 -7.93 15.79
C VAL A 434 -4.12 -9.41 16.01
N ASN A 435 -3.09 -9.78 16.77
CA ASN A 435 -2.76 -11.19 17.02
C ASN A 435 -3.77 -11.89 17.92
N ARG A 436 -4.73 -11.13 18.49
CA ARG A 436 -5.75 -11.63 19.42
C ARG A 436 -5.10 -12.57 20.43
N GLU A 437 -3.95 -12.18 20.99
CA GLU A 437 -3.20 -13.00 21.94
C GLU A 437 -4.24 -13.57 22.89
N GLN A 438 -4.52 -14.87 22.72
CA GLN A 438 -5.58 -15.52 23.49
C GLN A 438 -5.12 -15.31 24.90
N THR A 439 -5.82 -14.45 25.61
CA THR A 439 -5.58 -14.29 27.03
C THR A 439 -6.13 -15.59 27.57
N THR A 440 -5.29 -16.61 27.59
CA THR A 440 -5.53 -17.87 28.29
C THR A 440 -5.66 -17.46 29.75
N GLN A 441 -6.88 -17.08 30.13
CA GLN A 441 -7.32 -16.85 31.49
C GLN A 441 -7.61 -18.19 32.15
#